data_AF-A0A151EZ89-F1
#
_entry.id   AF-A0A151EZ89-F1
#
_cell.length_a   1.000
_cell.length_b   1.000
_cell.length_c   1.000
_cell.angle_alpha   90.00
_cell.angle_beta   90.00
_cell.angle_gamma   90.00
#
_symmetry.space_group_name_H-M   'P 1'
#
loop_
_entity.id
_entity.type
_entity.pdbx_description
1 polymer ?
#
loop_
_entity_poly.entity_id
_entity_poly.type
_entity_poly.pdbx_seq_one_letter_code
_entity_poly.pdbx_strand_id
1 'polypeptide(L)'
;MKKLSTITAFVIVLLLIGTSIAFTETAELTPENTVIVSNETDKDFCQDFSVFLQRLSLEWVHIKQPGIPDNIKNKNIIIVGGPDALYTGEIVKDILTENEVNLIRHGSMYHTVVKDSPWADNRVVYVCAGSNRIYTKKAAEESIKSIIKKSKKPEKWVYTPIRWSSEQIQQYIAQLQFVPEDEELPADELAIDVSPDTYEFSPKVSSEDAKKDVERLFYLLSHGYCGYGYFKTRGDFDQAKSDILREVETSSTWSLYDFSEVIHTHLQFIGDGHFVIGAHEYYHHKDFWHSWGTEIWKTEGEYYFVSDKSKSTKITLKSSCFPH
;
A
#
# COMPACT_ATOMS: atom_id res chain seq x y z
N MET A 1 31.81 -38.72 25.13
CA MET A 1 31.45 -37.90 26.31
C MET A 1 32.42 -36.75 26.44
N LYS A 2 31.89 -35.56 26.78
CA LYS A 2 32.55 -34.24 27.00
C LYS A 2 32.90 -33.47 25.71
N LYS A 3 32.56 -32.20 25.55
CA LYS A 3 31.73 -31.25 26.33
C LYS A 3 31.40 -30.09 25.38
N LEU A 4 30.15 -29.60 25.44
CA LEU A 4 29.73 -28.31 24.89
C LEU A 4 30.59 -27.17 25.44
N SER A 5 30.94 -26.21 24.60
CA SER A 5 31.40 -24.88 25.00
C SER A 5 30.64 -23.83 24.20
N THR A 6 29.65 -23.26 24.88
CA THR A 6 28.89 -22.04 24.64
C THR A 6 29.62 -20.98 23.81
N ILE A 7 28.98 -20.54 22.72
CA ILE A 7 29.31 -19.31 21.99
C ILE A 7 28.69 -18.15 22.75
N THR A 8 29.52 -17.36 23.43
CA THR A 8 29.12 -16.12 24.09
C THR A 8 29.05 -15.01 23.04
N ALA A 9 27.87 -14.45 22.81
CA ALA A 9 27.69 -13.23 22.03
C ALA A 9 28.34 -12.06 22.79
N PHE A 10 29.36 -11.44 22.20
CA PHE A 10 29.96 -10.21 22.71
C PHE A 10 29.09 -9.01 22.32
N VAL A 11 28.37 -8.45 23.29
CA VAL A 11 27.89 -7.07 23.22
C VAL A 11 29.02 -6.20 23.79
N ILE A 12 29.72 -5.48 22.92
CA ILE A 12 30.72 -4.49 23.36
C ILE A 12 29.97 -3.20 23.69
N VAL A 13 29.70 -2.99 24.97
CA VAL A 13 29.42 -1.65 25.53
C VAL A 13 30.76 -1.06 25.97
N LEU A 14 31.28 -0.12 25.18
CA LEU A 14 32.53 0.57 25.48
C LEU A 14 32.23 1.69 26.50
N LEU A 15 32.50 1.41 27.77
CA LEU A 15 32.41 2.35 28.89
C LEU A 15 33.76 3.07 29.02
N LEU A 16 33.87 4.27 28.46
CA LEU A 16 35.01 5.16 28.67
C LEU A 16 34.74 6.05 29.89
N ILE A 17 35.53 5.82 30.95
CA ILE A 17 35.55 6.61 32.17
C ILE A 17 36.41 7.85 31.93
N GLY A 18 35.89 9.04 32.27
CA GLY A 18 36.73 10.12 32.77
C GLY A 18 37.03 11.31 31.86
N THR A 19 36.03 11.88 31.18
CA THR A 19 35.90 13.34 31.07
C THR A 19 34.41 13.67 31.19
N SER A 20 34.05 14.57 32.10
CA SER A 20 32.69 15.04 32.28
C SER A 20 32.31 15.90 31.07
N ILE A 21 31.91 15.26 29.97
CA ILE A 21 31.18 15.93 28.91
C ILE A 21 29.81 16.23 29.52
N ALA A 22 29.56 17.50 29.80
CA ALA A 22 28.21 17.97 30.08
C ALA A 22 27.34 17.56 28.90
N PHE A 23 26.50 16.54 29.08
CA PHE A 23 25.39 16.31 28.17
C PHE A 23 24.51 17.55 28.28
N THR A 24 24.57 18.43 27.28
CA THR A 24 23.54 19.42 27.03
C THR A 24 22.20 18.69 27.04
N GLU A 25 21.25 19.17 27.85
CA GLU A 25 19.85 18.73 27.77
C GLU A 25 19.44 18.84 26.30
N THR A 26 19.32 17.69 25.64
CA THR A 26 18.95 17.67 24.22
C THR A 26 17.56 18.27 24.12
N ALA A 27 17.44 19.35 23.35
CA ALA A 27 16.18 20.05 23.18
C ALA A 27 15.10 19.04 22.76
N GLU A 28 13.94 19.13 23.40
CA GLU A 28 12.81 18.22 23.12
C GLU A 28 12.47 18.22 21.62
N LEU A 29 12.45 17.02 21.02
CA LEU A 29 12.07 16.83 19.63
C LEU A 29 10.55 16.98 19.50
N THR A 30 10.13 17.86 18.61
CA THR A 30 8.73 18.10 18.25
C THR A 30 8.59 18.20 16.73
N PRO A 31 7.40 17.92 16.15
CA PRO A 31 7.20 18.09 14.72
C PRO A 31 7.48 19.51 14.23
N GLU A 32 7.20 20.52 15.05
CA GLU A 32 7.35 21.93 14.70
C GLU A 32 8.83 22.37 14.64
N ASN A 33 9.72 21.70 15.37
CA ASN A 33 11.16 22.01 15.42
C ASN A 33 12.05 20.96 14.74
N THR A 34 11.46 20.02 13.99
CA THR A 34 12.19 18.92 13.34
C THR A 34 11.86 18.86 11.85
N VAL A 35 12.86 18.63 11.01
CA VAL A 35 12.69 18.49 9.55
C VAL A 35 13.38 17.25 9.03
N ILE A 36 12.87 16.72 7.93
CA ILE A 36 13.55 15.67 7.17
C ILE A 36 14.26 16.33 6.00
N VAL A 37 15.54 16.02 5.82
CA VAL A 37 16.36 16.48 4.69
C VAL A 37 16.74 15.29 3.83
N SER A 38 16.46 15.36 2.54
CA SER A 38 16.86 14.32 1.59
C SER A 38 17.04 14.88 0.18
N ASN A 39 17.71 14.12 -0.70
CA ASN A 39 17.59 14.34 -2.14
C ASN A 39 16.21 13.87 -2.64
N GLU A 40 15.93 14.08 -3.93
CA GLU A 40 14.65 13.73 -4.55
C GLU A 40 14.42 12.22 -4.54
N THR A 41 15.44 11.46 -4.95
CA THR A 41 15.34 10.01 -5.10
C THR A 41 15.03 9.29 -3.79
N ASP A 42 15.70 9.68 -2.71
CA ASP A 42 15.51 9.08 -1.39
C ASP A 42 14.17 9.53 -0.76
N LYS A 43 13.73 10.77 -1.04
CA LYS A 43 12.39 11.24 -0.66
C LYS A 43 11.30 10.41 -1.32
N ASP A 44 11.29 10.40 -2.65
CA ASP A 44 10.27 9.74 -3.45
C ASP A 44 10.21 8.26 -3.09
N PHE A 45 11.36 7.58 -3.06
CA PHE A 45 11.41 6.16 -2.68
C PHE A 45 10.88 5.92 -1.25
N CYS A 46 11.25 6.76 -0.28
CA CYS A 46 10.75 6.59 1.08
C CYS A 46 9.25 6.83 1.19
N GLN A 47 8.70 7.84 0.52
CA GLN A 47 7.27 8.17 0.58
C GLN A 47 6.41 7.21 -0.23
N ASP A 48 6.89 6.72 -1.37
CA ASP A 48 6.17 5.77 -2.23
C ASP A 48 6.14 4.36 -1.60
N PHE A 49 7.22 3.95 -0.95
CA PHE A 49 7.37 2.58 -0.40
C PHE A 49 7.26 2.52 1.14
N SER A 50 6.80 3.59 1.79
CA SER A 50 6.47 3.60 3.21
C SER A 50 5.24 4.46 3.50
N VAL A 51 4.11 3.79 3.74
CA VAL A 51 2.88 4.44 4.22
C VAL A 51 3.13 5.23 5.51
N PHE A 52 4.06 4.77 6.36
CA PHE A 52 4.42 5.48 7.58
C PHE A 52 5.13 6.79 7.29
N LEU A 53 6.21 6.78 6.48
CA LEU A 53 6.96 7.99 6.15
C LEU A 53 6.15 8.99 5.32
N GLN A 54 5.27 8.47 4.44
CA GLN A 54 4.32 9.27 3.66
C GLN A 54 3.37 10.09 4.56
N ARG A 55 3.00 9.55 5.73
CA ARG A 55 2.04 10.17 6.64
C ARG A 55 2.69 11.04 7.70
N LEU A 56 4.00 11.22 7.71
CA LEU A 56 4.65 12.08 8.70
C LEU A 56 4.20 13.54 8.55
N SER A 57 4.05 14.22 9.69
CA SER A 57 3.70 15.64 9.70
C SER A 57 4.89 16.59 9.53
N LEU A 58 6.09 16.03 9.43
CA LEU A 58 7.34 16.75 9.30
C LEU A 58 7.47 17.41 7.92
N GLU A 59 8.08 18.58 7.91
CA GLU A 59 8.52 19.22 6.68
C GLU A 59 9.63 18.40 6.03
N TRP A 60 9.41 17.98 4.78
CA TRP A 60 10.42 17.34 3.94
C TRP A 60 11.13 18.39 3.09
N VAL A 61 12.34 18.75 3.50
CA VAL A 61 13.22 19.70 2.82
C VAL A 61 14.02 18.95 1.78
N HIS A 62 13.67 19.19 0.53
CA HIS A 62 14.34 18.61 -0.62
C HIS A 62 15.55 19.47 -1.03
N ILE A 63 16.75 18.88 -1.01
CA ILE A 63 17.97 19.55 -1.45
C ILE A 63 18.38 19.14 -2.87
N LYS A 64 18.82 20.12 -3.65
CA LYS A 64 19.29 19.96 -5.04
C LYS A 64 20.78 20.26 -5.21
N GLN A 65 21.46 20.58 -4.10
CA GLN A 65 22.88 20.85 -4.05
C GLN A 65 23.40 20.45 -2.66
N PRO A 66 24.71 20.17 -2.50
CA PRO A 66 25.30 19.93 -1.20
C PRO A 66 25.13 21.14 -0.27
N GLY A 67 24.82 20.87 1.00
CA GLY A 67 24.66 21.89 2.04
C GLY A 67 23.24 21.97 2.62
N ILE A 68 23.16 22.39 3.88
CA ILE A 68 21.89 22.61 4.58
C ILE A 68 21.40 24.04 4.35
N PRO A 69 20.15 24.24 3.91
CA PRO A 69 19.55 25.57 3.78
C PRO A 69 19.53 26.35 5.11
N ASP A 70 19.83 27.65 5.05
CA ASP A 70 19.96 28.49 6.25
C ASP A 70 18.68 28.55 7.09
N ASN A 71 17.51 28.50 6.45
CA ASN A 71 16.21 28.57 7.11
C ASN A 71 15.87 27.36 7.99
N ILE A 72 16.66 26.29 7.94
CA ILE A 72 16.45 25.08 8.75
C ILE A 72 17.62 24.73 9.67
N LYS A 73 18.72 25.49 9.63
CA LYS A 73 19.90 25.24 10.48
C LYS A 73 19.60 25.32 11.98
N ASN A 74 18.57 26.10 12.35
CA ASN A 74 18.10 26.25 13.73
C ASN A 74 17.07 25.19 14.16
N LYS A 75 16.82 24.16 13.35
CA LYS A 75 15.91 23.03 13.64
C LYS A 75 16.71 21.75 13.93
N ASN A 76 16.03 20.75 14.47
CA ASN A 76 16.55 19.38 14.50
C ASN A 76 16.41 18.77 13.10
N ILE A 77 17.42 18.04 12.65
CA ILE A 77 17.48 17.58 11.26
C ILE A 77 17.55 16.06 11.22
N ILE A 78 16.71 15.44 10.40
CA ILE A 78 16.77 14.02 10.09
C ILE A 78 17.20 13.91 8.63
N ILE A 79 18.46 13.55 8.40
CA ILE A 79 18.99 13.32 7.06
C ILE A 79 18.64 11.90 6.63
N VAL A 80 17.95 11.77 5.50
CA VAL A 80 17.66 10.49 4.84
C VAL A 80 18.50 10.41 3.58
N GLY A 81 19.51 9.53 3.62
CA GLY A 81 20.49 9.36 2.56
C GLY A 81 21.86 8.95 3.13
N GLY A 82 22.55 8.06 2.41
CA GLY A 82 23.88 7.58 2.83
C GLY A 82 25.04 8.47 2.36
N PRO A 83 26.29 8.15 2.76
CA PRO A 83 27.49 8.89 2.35
C PRO A 83 27.71 9.00 0.84
N ASP A 84 27.14 8.08 0.07
CA ASP A 84 27.24 8.03 -1.40
C ASP A 84 25.98 8.52 -2.12
N ALA A 85 25.00 9.03 -1.37
CA ALA A 85 23.80 9.62 -1.95
C ALA A 85 24.12 10.97 -2.60
N LEU A 86 23.42 11.28 -3.70
CA LEU A 86 23.57 12.56 -4.38
C LEU A 86 23.14 13.70 -3.45
N TYR A 87 23.96 14.76 -3.36
CA TYR A 87 23.81 15.94 -2.50
C TYR A 87 23.90 15.69 -0.99
N THR A 88 23.08 14.79 -0.44
CA THR A 88 23.09 14.47 0.99
C THR A 88 24.37 13.76 1.42
N GLY A 89 25.04 13.04 0.52
CA GLY A 89 26.25 12.28 0.85
C GLY A 89 27.43 13.15 1.30
N GLU A 90 27.59 14.34 0.75
CA GLU A 90 28.63 15.29 1.19
C GLU A 90 28.34 15.80 2.61
N ILE A 91 27.09 16.22 2.86
CA ILE A 91 26.64 16.64 4.19
C ILE A 91 26.86 15.52 5.22
N VAL A 92 26.55 14.28 4.86
CA VAL A 92 26.74 13.12 5.73
C VAL A 92 28.22 12.87 6.02
N LYS A 93 29.10 13.02 5.03
CA LYS A 93 30.55 12.85 5.21
C LYS A 93 31.17 13.92 6.09
N ASP A 94 30.61 15.14 6.09
CA ASP A 94 31.07 16.22 6.97
C ASP A 94 30.66 16.00 8.44
N ILE A 95 29.58 15.26 8.67
CA ILE A 95 29.01 15.02 10.01
C ILE A 95 29.54 13.73 10.65
N LEU A 96 29.80 12.72 9.81
CA LEU A 96 30.21 11.39 10.26
C LEU A 96 31.73 11.23 10.21
N THR A 97 32.26 10.41 11.13
CA THR A 97 33.65 9.98 11.07
C THR A 97 33.87 8.99 9.93
N GLU A 98 35.12 8.84 9.46
CA GLU A 98 35.46 7.86 8.42
C GLU A 98 35.04 6.43 8.79
N ASN A 99 35.16 6.05 10.07
CA ASN A 99 34.73 4.74 10.55
C ASN A 99 33.21 4.55 10.41
N GLU A 100 32.41 5.56 10.75
CA GLU A 100 30.95 5.52 10.62
C GLU A 100 30.53 5.46 9.14
N VAL A 101 31.19 6.22 8.26
CA VAL A 101 30.99 6.15 6.80
C VAL A 101 31.30 4.75 6.27
N ASN A 102 32.42 4.16 6.69
CA ASN A 102 32.83 2.83 6.24
C ASN A 102 31.87 1.73 6.71
N LEU A 103 31.33 1.85 7.94
CA LEU A 103 30.32 0.94 8.46
C LEU A 103 29.04 0.96 7.61
N ILE A 104 28.57 2.15 7.22
CA ILE A 104 27.38 2.30 6.37
C ILE A 104 27.61 1.69 4.97
N ARG A 105 28.80 1.88 4.38
CA ARG A 105 29.12 1.40 3.03
C ARG A 105 29.28 -0.11 2.93
N HIS A 106 29.94 -0.72 3.91
CA HIS A 106 30.32 -2.14 3.85
C HIS A 106 29.41 -3.05 4.67
N GLY A 107 28.44 -2.48 5.40
CA GLY A 107 27.45 -3.24 6.15
C GLY A 107 26.27 -3.70 5.29
N SER A 108 25.87 -4.95 5.40
CA SER A 108 24.57 -5.44 4.89
C SER A 108 23.39 -5.02 5.76
N MET A 109 23.47 -3.83 6.37
CA MET A 109 22.54 -3.34 7.39
C MET A 109 22.26 -1.84 7.19
N TYR A 110 21.32 -1.34 7.98
CA TYR A 110 21.00 0.07 8.09
C TYR A 110 21.50 0.61 9.43
N HIS A 111 21.85 1.89 9.46
CA HIS A 111 22.39 2.57 10.62
C HIS A 111 21.71 3.92 10.81
N THR A 112 21.56 4.27 12.08
CA THR A 112 21.15 5.59 12.52
C THR A 112 22.21 6.14 13.42
N VAL A 113 22.81 7.25 13.03
CA VAL A 113 23.80 7.96 13.84
C VAL A 113 23.20 9.26 14.32
N VAL A 114 23.35 9.57 15.61
CA VAL A 114 22.88 10.83 16.20
C VAL A 114 24.09 11.66 16.58
N LYS A 115 24.11 12.91 16.13
CA LYS A 115 25.18 13.89 16.41
C LYS A 115 24.56 15.20 16.90
N ASP A 116 25.37 16.01 17.57
CA ASP A 116 25.04 17.42 17.75
C ASP A 116 25.08 18.13 16.40
N SER A 117 24.19 19.10 16.22
CA SER A 117 24.14 19.91 15.01
C SER A 117 25.38 20.79 14.92
N PRO A 118 26.15 20.73 13.82
CA PRO A 118 27.28 21.64 13.61
C PRO A 118 26.83 23.07 13.29
N TRP A 119 25.52 23.32 13.10
CA TRP A 119 24.99 24.61 12.66
C TRP A 119 24.28 25.41 13.75
N ALA A 120 23.87 24.77 14.85
CA ALA A 120 23.16 25.44 15.94
C ALA A 120 23.30 24.67 17.25
N ASP A 121 23.49 25.41 18.34
CA ASP A 121 23.54 24.84 19.70
C ASP A 121 22.21 24.20 20.09
N ASN A 122 22.28 23.15 20.91
CA ASN A 122 21.11 22.41 21.42
C ASN A 122 20.17 21.90 20.31
N ARG A 123 20.75 21.54 19.16
CA ARG A 123 20.08 20.85 18.06
C ARG A 123 20.81 19.57 17.75
N VAL A 124 20.05 18.59 17.26
CA VAL A 124 20.58 17.27 16.91
C VAL A 124 20.36 16.96 15.44
N VAL A 125 21.27 16.17 14.89
CA VAL A 125 21.20 15.62 13.55
C VAL A 125 21.14 14.10 13.63
N TYR A 126 20.09 13.53 13.05
CA TYR A 126 19.96 12.10 12.81
C TYR A 126 20.38 11.81 11.39
N VAL A 127 21.38 10.95 11.19
CA VAL A 127 21.72 10.42 9.87
C VAL A 127 21.13 9.03 9.74
N CYS A 128 20.14 8.88 8.87
CA CYS A 128 19.45 7.62 8.57
C CYS A 128 19.94 7.10 7.22
N ALA A 129 20.75 6.05 7.25
CA ALA A 129 21.42 5.53 6.06
C ALA A 129 21.53 4.01 6.08
N GLY A 130 21.53 3.40 4.90
CA GLY A 130 21.85 1.99 4.74
C GLY A 130 22.63 1.74 3.45
N SER A 131 23.12 0.52 3.27
CA SER A 131 23.88 0.13 2.07
C SER A 131 23.08 0.16 0.78
N ASN A 132 21.75 0.24 0.87
CA ASN A 132 20.86 0.49 -0.26
C ASN A 132 19.62 1.30 0.19
N ARG A 133 18.72 1.60 -0.75
CA ARG A 133 17.51 2.41 -0.48
C ARG A 133 16.50 1.72 0.43
N ILE A 134 16.36 0.40 0.35
CA ILE A 134 15.49 -0.37 1.25
C ILE A 134 15.97 -0.20 2.69
N TYR A 135 17.28 -0.34 2.92
CA TYR A 135 17.89 -0.17 4.22
C TYR A 135 17.86 1.30 4.69
N THR A 136 18.07 2.27 3.79
CA THR A 136 17.94 3.70 4.11
C THR A 136 16.51 4.05 4.57
N LYS A 137 15.49 3.57 3.85
CA LYS A 137 14.09 3.69 4.25
C LYS A 137 13.84 3.08 5.62
N LYS A 138 14.36 1.87 5.87
CA LYS A 138 14.22 1.17 7.15
C LYS A 138 14.89 1.93 8.30
N ALA A 139 16.08 2.51 8.08
CA ALA A 139 16.71 3.40 9.06
C ALA A 139 15.81 4.59 9.39
N ALA A 140 15.27 5.26 8.38
CA ALA A 140 14.39 6.42 8.59
C ALA A 140 13.13 6.04 9.38
N GLU A 141 12.45 4.95 8.99
CA GLU A 141 11.26 4.45 9.69
C GLU A 141 11.53 4.17 11.17
N GLU A 142 12.55 3.35 11.46
CA GLU A 142 12.84 2.92 12.84
C GLU A 142 13.34 4.07 13.71
N SER A 143 14.13 4.99 13.13
CA SER A 143 14.57 6.19 13.83
C SER A 143 13.40 7.07 14.23
N ILE A 144 12.52 7.36 13.28
CA ILE A 144 11.39 8.27 13.51
C ILE A 144 10.37 7.62 14.44
N LYS A 145 10.08 6.32 14.31
CA LYS A 145 9.24 5.59 15.29
C LYS A 145 9.84 5.67 16.70
N SER A 146 11.15 5.53 16.84
CA SER A 146 11.84 5.64 18.13
C SER A 146 11.73 7.06 18.71
N ILE A 147 11.83 8.09 17.88
CA ILE A 147 11.61 9.49 18.28
C ILE A 147 10.16 9.69 18.74
N ILE A 148 9.18 9.27 17.93
CA ILE A 148 7.74 9.40 18.24
C ILE A 148 7.41 8.71 19.56
N LYS A 149 7.93 7.49 19.79
CA LYS A 149 7.71 6.72 21.02
C LYS A 149 8.20 7.45 22.28
N LYS A 150 9.22 8.30 22.16
CA LYS A 150 9.78 9.10 23.25
C LYS A 150 9.16 10.50 23.35
N SER A 151 8.37 10.92 22.36
CA SER A 151 7.75 12.23 22.34
C SER A 151 6.58 12.32 23.31
N LYS A 152 6.36 13.50 23.91
CA LYS A 152 5.19 13.76 24.77
C LYS A 152 3.86 13.80 24.00
N LYS A 153 3.89 14.03 22.69
CA LYS A 153 2.71 14.20 21.82
C LYS A 153 2.84 13.37 20.53
N PRO A 154 2.87 12.03 20.62
CA PRO A 154 3.09 11.16 19.46
C PRO A 154 2.05 11.36 18.35
N GLU A 155 0.82 11.72 18.69
CA GLU A 155 -0.29 11.99 17.77
C GLU A 155 -0.01 13.15 16.80
N LYS A 156 0.88 14.08 17.17
CA LYS A 156 1.23 15.22 16.30
C LYS A 156 2.21 14.86 15.18
N TRP A 157 2.90 13.72 15.26
CA TRP A 157 3.96 13.35 14.32
C TRP A 157 3.47 12.69 13.04
N VAL A 158 2.21 12.23 13.02
CA VAL A 158 1.62 11.51 11.90
C VAL A 158 0.29 12.17 11.54
N TYR A 159 0.13 12.59 10.29
CA TYR A 159 -1.16 13.00 9.77
C TYR A 159 -2.09 11.79 9.69
N THR A 160 -3.26 11.90 10.30
CA THR A 160 -4.39 11.04 9.97
C THR A 160 -4.92 11.48 8.60
N PRO A 161 -4.91 10.60 7.58
CA PRO A 161 -5.24 10.99 6.20
C PRO A 161 -6.69 11.45 6.03
N ILE A 162 -7.58 11.06 6.96
CA ILE A 162 -8.98 11.45 6.91
C ILE A 162 -9.14 12.76 7.70
N ARG A 163 -9.04 13.89 6.97
CA ARG A 163 -9.44 15.22 7.46
C ARG A 163 -10.95 15.47 7.30
N TRP A 164 -11.70 14.44 6.92
CA TRP A 164 -13.13 14.51 6.75
C TRP A 164 -13.80 14.34 8.11
N SER A 165 -14.74 15.22 8.40
CA SER A 165 -15.74 15.00 9.44
C SER A 165 -16.50 13.70 9.18
N SER A 166 -17.12 13.13 10.22
CA SER A 166 -17.96 11.95 10.09
C SER A 166 -19.04 12.15 9.02
N GLU A 167 -19.60 13.36 8.93
CA GLU A 167 -20.59 13.75 7.93
C GLU A 167 -20.01 13.68 6.50
N GLN A 168 -18.79 14.17 6.29
CA GLN A 168 -18.13 14.10 4.97
C GLN A 168 -17.80 12.66 4.57
N ILE A 169 -17.41 11.81 5.51
CA ILE A 169 -17.19 10.38 5.24
C ILE A 169 -18.51 9.72 4.86
N GLN A 170 -19.58 9.97 5.60
CA GLN A 170 -20.90 9.42 5.30
C GLN A 170 -21.41 9.87 3.93
N GLN A 171 -21.25 11.16 3.59
CA GLN A 171 -21.61 11.68 2.26
C GLN A 171 -20.82 11.01 1.14
N TYR A 172 -19.51 10.78 1.35
CA TYR A 172 -18.68 10.10 0.37
C TYR A 172 -19.07 8.62 0.22
N ILE A 173 -19.27 7.89 1.32
CA ILE A 173 -19.73 6.50 1.29
C ILE A 173 -21.11 6.40 0.62
N ALA A 174 -22.02 7.32 0.91
CA ALA A 174 -23.35 7.36 0.29
C ALA A 174 -23.30 7.55 -1.23
N GLN A 175 -22.25 8.19 -1.77
CA GLN A 175 -22.05 8.28 -3.23
C GLN A 175 -21.61 6.96 -3.87
N LEU A 176 -21.01 6.05 -3.09
CA LEU A 176 -20.49 4.77 -3.56
C LEU A 176 -21.46 3.61 -3.26
N GLN A 177 -22.29 3.75 -2.25
CA GLN A 177 -23.21 2.72 -1.81
C GLN A 177 -24.40 2.64 -2.77
N PHE A 178 -24.58 1.47 -3.38
CA PHE A 178 -25.84 1.14 -4.02
C PHE A 178 -26.86 0.72 -2.95
N VAL A 179 -28.05 1.31 -3.02
CA VAL A 179 -29.19 0.96 -2.19
C VAL A 179 -30.32 0.55 -3.15
N PRO A 180 -30.84 -0.69 -3.07
CA PRO A 180 -32.02 -1.10 -3.83
C PRO A 180 -33.21 -0.19 -3.54
N GLU A 181 -34.05 0.07 -4.55
CA GLU A 181 -35.27 0.87 -4.40
C GLU A 181 -36.46 0.03 -3.88
N ASP A 182 -36.42 -1.29 -4.13
CA ASP A 182 -37.48 -2.23 -3.77
C ASP A 182 -37.35 -2.70 -2.31
N GLU A 183 -38.47 -3.18 -1.75
CA GLU A 183 -38.50 -3.75 -0.40
C GLU A 183 -37.74 -5.09 -0.35
N GLU A 184 -37.01 -5.30 0.75
CA GLU A 184 -36.33 -6.57 1.00
C GLU A 184 -37.38 -7.68 1.22
N LEU A 185 -37.25 -8.78 0.48
CA LEU A 185 -38.06 -9.98 0.66
C LEU A 185 -37.96 -10.48 2.11
N PRO A 186 -39.07 -11.01 2.66
CA PRO A 186 -39.07 -11.51 4.03
C PRO A 186 -38.16 -12.75 4.16
N ALA A 187 -37.66 -12.99 5.38
CA ALA A 187 -36.61 -13.99 5.62
C ALA A 187 -37.02 -15.43 5.25
N ASP A 188 -38.31 -15.74 5.29
CA ASP A 188 -38.88 -17.03 4.86
C ASP A 188 -38.82 -17.21 3.35
N GLU A 189 -38.97 -16.15 2.55
CA GLU A 189 -38.78 -16.18 1.09
C GLU A 189 -37.29 -16.23 0.69
N LEU A 190 -36.40 -15.70 1.53
CA LEU A 190 -34.95 -15.81 1.35
C LEU A 190 -34.39 -17.15 1.83
N ALA A 191 -35.15 -17.92 2.61
CA ALA A 191 -34.70 -19.21 3.11
C ALA A 191 -34.35 -20.15 1.94
N ILE A 192 -33.17 -20.75 2.03
CA ILE A 192 -32.76 -21.83 1.14
C ILE A 192 -33.04 -23.12 1.87
N ASP A 193 -33.93 -23.95 1.30
CA ASP A 193 -34.11 -25.31 1.79
C ASP A 193 -32.89 -26.15 1.38
N VAL A 194 -31.99 -26.37 2.34
CA VAL A 194 -30.76 -27.15 2.16
C VAL A 194 -30.96 -28.66 2.36
N SER A 195 -32.16 -29.09 2.78
CA SER A 195 -32.50 -30.50 2.97
C SER A 195 -33.98 -30.74 2.65
N PRO A 196 -34.40 -30.54 1.39
CA PRO A 196 -35.76 -30.84 0.99
C PRO A 196 -36.02 -32.33 1.18
N ASP A 197 -36.92 -32.67 2.11
CA ASP A 197 -37.30 -34.05 2.46
C ASP A 197 -37.93 -34.83 1.27
N THR A 198 -38.03 -34.23 0.08
CA THR A 198 -38.76 -34.70 -1.09
C THR A 198 -38.02 -34.56 -2.43
N TYR A 199 -36.72 -34.27 -2.45
CA TYR A 199 -36.00 -34.06 -3.72
C TYR A 199 -35.72 -35.36 -4.47
N GLU A 200 -36.62 -35.75 -5.39
CA GLU A 200 -36.20 -36.55 -6.54
C GLU A 200 -35.30 -35.66 -7.40
N PHE A 201 -34.00 -35.97 -7.45
CA PHE A 201 -33.06 -35.23 -8.29
C PHE A 201 -33.49 -35.30 -9.76
N SER A 202 -34.07 -34.20 -10.25
CA SER A 202 -34.35 -33.99 -11.67
C SER A 202 -33.19 -33.21 -12.29
N PRO A 203 -32.49 -33.75 -13.29
CA PRO A 203 -31.46 -33.00 -14.03
C PRO A 203 -32.06 -31.94 -14.98
N LYS A 204 -33.36 -31.67 -14.87
CA LYS A 204 -34.11 -30.75 -15.73
C LYS A 204 -34.99 -29.82 -14.91
N VAL A 205 -35.12 -28.59 -15.40
CA VAL A 205 -35.99 -27.54 -14.87
C VAL A 205 -37.02 -27.15 -15.94
N SER A 206 -38.24 -26.84 -15.52
CA SER A 206 -39.26 -26.31 -16.44
C SER A 206 -38.93 -24.86 -16.82
N SER A 207 -39.37 -24.39 -17.98
CA SER A 207 -39.19 -22.97 -18.36
C SER A 207 -39.80 -22.03 -17.31
N GLU A 208 -40.94 -22.40 -16.73
CA GLU A 208 -41.63 -21.62 -15.70
C GLU A 208 -40.80 -21.49 -14.42
N ASP A 209 -40.22 -22.59 -13.94
CA ASP A 209 -39.39 -22.56 -12.73
C ASP A 209 -38.04 -21.88 -12.99
N ALA A 210 -37.46 -22.08 -14.18
CA ALA A 210 -36.25 -21.37 -14.59
C ALA A 210 -36.47 -19.84 -14.61
N LYS A 211 -37.63 -19.35 -15.07
CA LYS A 211 -37.95 -17.91 -14.98
C LYS A 211 -38.01 -17.41 -13.54
N LYS A 212 -38.63 -18.17 -12.62
CA LYS A 212 -38.67 -17.82 -11.20
C LYS A 212 -37.27 -17.78 -10.58
N ASP A 213 -36.42 -18.73 -10.96
CA ASP A 213 -35.02 -18.76 -10.52
C ASP A 213 -34.24 -17.56 -11.04
N VAL A 214 -34.48 -17.13 -12.29
CA VAL A 214 -33.88 -15.90 -12.86
C VAL A 214 -34.36 -14.67 -12.09
N GLU A 215 -35.65 -14.54 -11.84
CA GLU A 215 -36.20 -13.44 -11.05
C GLU A 215 -35.55 -13.37 -9.65
N ARG A 216 -35.48 -14.53 -8.96
CA ARG A 216 -34.85 -14.63 -7.64
C ARG A 216 -33.36 -14.32 -7.69
N LEU A 217 -32.64 -14.79 -8.70
CA LEU A 217 -31.23 -14.50 -8.89
C LEU A 217 -30.98 -12.99 -9.01
N PHE A 218 -31.72 -12.28 -9.87
CA PHE A 218 -31.55 -10.84 -10.05
C PHE A 218 -31.96 -10.03 -8.81
N TYR A 219 -32.93 -10.52 -8.05
CA TYR A 219 -33.21 -9.98 -6.72
C TYR A 219 -31.99 -10.14 -5.79
N LEU A 220 -31.41 -11.34 -5.69
CA LEU A 220 -30.23 -11.59 -4.83
C LEU A 220 -29.01 -10.77 -5.27
N LEU A 221 -28.84 -10.55 -6.57
CA LEU A 221 -27.76 -9.71 -7.08
C LEU A 221 -27.95 -8.24 -6.66
N SER A 222 -29.14 -7.69 -6.83
CA SER A 222 -29.39 -6.30 -6.45
C SER A 222 -29.25 -6.06 -4.93
N HIS A 223 -29.66 -7.03 -4.10
CA HIS A 223 -29.70 -6.87 -2.64
C HIS A 223 -28.48 -7.41 -1.89
N GLY A 224 -27.76 -8.37 -2.47
CA GLY A 224 -26.69 -9.10 -1.78
C GLY A 224 -25.31 -9.01 -2.44
N TYR A 225 -25.22 -8.67 -3.73
CA TYR A 225 -23.93 -8.61 -4.43
C TYR A 225 -23.27 -7.24 -4.30
N CYS A 226 -22.15 -7.16 -3.57
CA CYS A 226 -21.44 -5.90 -3.33
C CYS A 226 -20.93 -5.21 -4.60
N GLY A 227 -20.70 -5.96 -5.68
CA GLY A 227 -20.31 -5.41 -6.98
C GLY A 227 -21.46 -4.86 -7.81
N TYR A 228 -22.73 -5.04 -7.39
CA TYR A 228 -23.89 -4.67 -8.21
C TYR A 228 -23.87 -3.19 -8.61
N GLY A 229 -23.64 -2.29 -7.64
CA GLY A 229 -23.53 -0.85 -7.87
C GLY A 229 -22.43 -0.44 -8.87
N TYR A 230 -21.34 -1.21 -8.91
CA TYR A 230 -20.21 -0.96 -9.80
C TYR A 230 -20.50 -1.43 -11.23
N PHE A 231 -21.15 -2.59 -11.39
CA PHE A 231 -21.42 -3.17 -12.72
C PHE A 231 -22.74 -2.72 -13.35
N LYS A 232 -23.67 -2.09 -12.60
CA LYS A 232 -24.96 -1.61 -13.15
C LYS A 232 -24.90 -0.37 -14.05
N THR A 233 -23.70 0.16 -14.32
CA THR A 233 -23.51 1.53 -14.84
C THR A 233 -24.14 1.81 -16.20
N ARG A 234 -24.50 0.79 -17.00
CA ARG A 234 -25.17 0.96 -18.30
C ARG A 234 -26.47 0.18 -18.45
N GLY A 235 -27.08 -0.22 -17.33
CA GLY A 235 -28.27 -1.10 -17.36
C GLY A 235 -27.92 -2.54 -17.75
N ASP A 236 -26.65 -2.94 -17.61
CA ASP A 236 -26.14 -4.25 -18.02
C ASP A 236 -26.90 -5.41 -17.34
N PHE A 237 -27.27 -5.26 -16.06
CA PHE A 237 -28.10 -6.24 -15.34
C PHE A 237 -29.52 -6.34 -15.91
N ASP A 238 -30.18 -5.22 -16.22
CA ASP A 238 -31.56 -5.24 -16.75
C ASP A 238 -31.60 -5.91 -18.12
N GLN A 239 -30.61 -5.59 -18.96
CA GLN A 239 -30.44 -6.20 -20.27
C GLN A 239 -30.17 -7.71 -20.15
N ALA A 240 -29.23 -8.11 -19.30
CA ALA A 240 -28.91 -9.52 -19.06
C ALA A 240 -30.13 -10.30 -18.55
N LYS A 241 -30.89 -9.74 -17.61
CA LYS A 241 -32.13 -10.36 -17.12
C LYS A 241 -33.13 -10.58 -18.24
N SER A 242 -33.39 -9.54 -19.04
CA SER A 242 -34.32 -9.63 -20.16
C SER A 242 -33.88 -10.65 -21.21
N ASP A 243 -32.57 -10.75 -21.48
CA ASP A 243 -32.03 -11.68 -22.47
C ASP A 243 -32.11 -13.12 -21.98
N ILE A 244 -31.77 -13.38 -20.71
CA ILE A 244 -31.93 -14.71 -20.09
C ILE A 244 -33.40 -15.14 -20.10
N LEU A 245 -34.33 -14.27 -19.67
CA LEU A 245 -35.76 -14.60 -19.64
C LEU A 245 -36.29 -14.95 -21.04
N ARG A 246 -35.89 -14.18 -22.07
CA ARG A 246 -36.26 -14.45 -23.46
C ARG A 246 -35.67 -15.77 -23.96
N GLU A 247 -34.44 -16.09 -23.57
CA GLU A 247 -33.81 -17.35 -23.98
C GLU A 247 -34.47 -18.55 -23.31
N VAL A 248 -34.77 -18.49 -22.01
CA VAL A 248 -35.46 -19.55 -21.27
C VAL A 248 -36.84 -19.89 -21.87
N GLU A 249 -37.48 -18.95 -22.56
CA GLU A 249 -38.76 -19.17 -23.28
C GLU A 249 -38.66 -20.03 -24.53
N THR A 250 -37.48 -20.19 -25.13
CA THR A 250 -37.34 -20.92 -26.40
C THR A 250 -37.54 -22.42 -26.25
N SER A 251 -37.49 -22.94 -25.02
CA SER A 251 -37.63 -24.35 -24.70
C SER A 251 -38.52 -24.53 -23.49
N SER A 252 -39.44 -25.50 -23.52
CA SER A 252 -40.33 -25.81 -22.40
C SER A 252 -39.61 -26.41 -21.19
N THR A 253 -38.44 -27.02 -21.42
CA THR A 253 -37.61 -27.68 -20.40
C THR A 253 -36.14 -27.45 -20.70
N TRP A 254 -35.36 -27.24 -19.66
CA TRP A 254 -33.91 -27.01 -19.73
C TRP A 254 -33.17 -28.06 -18.92
N SER A 255 -31.99 -28.49 -19.38
CA SER A 255 -31.07 -29.17 -18.48
C SER A 255 -30.45 -28.15 -17.52
N LEU A 256 -30.06 -28.60 -16.32
CA LEU A 256 -29.38 -27.71 -15.35
C LEU A 256 -28.09 -27.10 -15.94
N TYR A 257 -27.39 -27.87 -16.78
CA TYR A 257 -26.18 -27.42 -17.46
C TYR A 257 -26.50 -26.30 -18.46
N ASP A 258 -27.42 -26.54 -19.40
CA ASP A 258 -27.74 -25.55 -20.43
C ASP A 258 -28.31 -24.26 -19.81
N PHE A 259 -29.14 -24.38 -18.77
CA PHE A 259 -29.64 -23.21 -18.05
C PHE A 259 -28.52 -22.42 -17.35
N SER A 260 -27.58 -23.11 -16.71
CA SER A 260 -26.40 -22.49 -16.09
C SER A 260 -25.53 -21.76 -17.13
N GLU A 261 -25.34 -22.34 -18.32
CA GLU A 261 -24.59 -21.72 -19.42
C GLU A 261 -25.28 -20.46 -19.96
N VAL A 262 -26.62 -20.46 -20.05
CA VAL A 262 -27.39 -19.25 -20.42
C VAL A 262 -27.13 -18.14 -19.41
N ILE A 263 -27.25 -18.42 -18.11
CA ILE A 263 -26.97 -17.44 -17.06
C ILE A 263 -25.51 -16.93 -17.18
N HIS A 264 -24.55 -17.84 -17.33
CA HIS A 264 -23.14 -17.48 -17.45
C HIS A 264 -22.88 -16.53 -18.61
N THR A 265 -23.40 -16.87 -19.78
CA THR A 265 -23.21 -16.12 -21.02
C THR A 265 -23.66 -14.66 -20.87
N HIS A 266 -24.82 -14.43 -20.27
CA HIS A 266 -25.39 -13.08 -20.14
C HIS A 266 -24.82 -12.29 -18.97
N LEU A 267 -24.13 -12.93 -18.01
CA LEU A 267 -23.52 -12.28 -16.85
C LEU A 267 -21.99 -12.07 -16.97
N GLN A 268 -21.37 -12.37 -18.13
CA GLN A 268 -19.92 -12.24 -18.35
C GLN A 268 -19.35 -10.81 -18.13
N PHE A 269 -20.20 -9.78 -18.12
CA PHE A 269 -19.79 -8.41 -17.84
C PHE A 269 -19.35 -8.17 -16.39
N ILE A 270 -19.71 -9.05 -15.44
CA ILE A 270 -19.44 -8.88 -14.00
C ILE A 270 -17.93 -8.98 -13.68
N GLY A 271 -17.09 -9.63 -14.51
CA GLY A 271 -15.63 -9.48 -14.43
C GLY A 271 -14.94 -9.73 -13.07
N ASP A 272 -15.64 -10.31 -12.09
CA ASP A 272 -15.25 -10.39 -10.68
C ASP A 272 -14.75 -11.79 -10.33
N GLY A 273 -13.52 -11.86 -9.81
CA GLY A 273 -12.86 -13.11 -9.45
C GLY A 273 -13.44 -13.82 -8.23
N HIS A 274 -14.30 -13.14 -7.46
CA HIS A 274 -14.97 -13.75 -6.31
C HIS A 274 -16.41 -14.17 -6.62
N PHE A 275 -16.92 -13.81 -7.80
CA PHE A 275 -18.28 -14.09 -8.20
C PHE A 275 -18.34 -15.42 -8.96
N VAL A 276 -19.15 -16.36 -8.42
CA VAL A 276 -19.28 -17.72 -8.94
C VAL A 276 -20.76 -18.12 -8.89
N ILE A 277 -21.27 -18.68 -9.98
CA ILE A 277 -22.61 -19.30 -10.05
C ILE A 277 -22.44 -20.71 -10.59
N GLY A 278 -22.88 -21.72 -9.82
CA GLY A 278 -22.69 -23.11 -10.18
C GLY A 278 -21.19 -23.44 -10.33
N ALA A 279 -20.80 -23.91 -11.52
CA ALA A 279 -19.41 -24.21 -11.87
C ALA A 279 -18.72 -23.09 -12.68
N HIS A 280 -19.36 -21.92 -12.81
CA HIS A 280 -18.88 -20.83 -13.65
C HIS A 280 -18.24 -19.70 -12.86
N GLU A 281 -17.01 -19.35 -13.26
CA GLU A 281 -16.30 -18.16 -12.83
C GLU A 281 -16.49 -17.03 -13.85
N TYR A 282 -16.47 -15.78 -13.37
CA TYR A 282 -16.73 -14.57 -14.18
C TYR A 282 -15.49 -13.69 -14.36
N TYR A 283 -14.31 -14.22 -14.09
CA TYR A 283 -13.03 -13.52 -14.20
C TYR A 283 -12.07 -14.22 -15.15
N HIS A 284 -11.24 -13.43 -15.83
CA HIS A 284 -10.12 -13.91 -16.63
C HIS A 284 -8.82 -13.40 -16.04
N HIS A 285 -7.96 -14.33 -15.61
CA HIS A 285 -6.64 -13.98 -15.08
C HIS A 285 -5.81 -13.24 -16.13
N LYS A 286 -5.25 -12.10 -15.74
CA LYS A 286 -4.22 -11.39 -16.52
C LYS A 286 -2.87 -11.63 -15.85
N ASP A 287 -1.98 -12.32 -16.55
CA ASP A 287 -0.64 -12.56 -16.07
C ASP A 287 0.17 -11.27 -16.03
N PHE A 288 0.69 -10.92 -14.86
CA PHE A 288 1.67 -9.86 -14.69
C PHE A 288 3.07 -10.47 -14.64
N TRP A 289 3.90 -10.14 -15.64
CA TRP A 289 5.29 -10.58 -15.70
C TRP A 289 6.20 -9.53 -15.08
N HIS A 290 7.01 -9.93 -14.09
CA HIS A 290 8.06 -9.09 -13.52
C HIS A 290 9.43 -9.77 -13.64
N SER A 291 10.49 -8.98 -13.80
CA SER A 291 11.87 -9.46 -13.88
C SER A 291 12.66 -8.99 -12.67
N TRP A 292 13.32 -9.92 -11.96
CA TRP A 292 14.24 -9.59 -10.87
C TRP A 292 15.56 -8.98 -11.36
N GLY A 293 15.91 -9.16 -12.64
CA GLY A 293 17.14 -8.64 -13.24
C GLY A 293 16.93 -7.30 -13.97
N THR A 294 15.78 -6.66 -13.79
CA THR A 294 15.42 -5.43 -14.48
C THR A 294 14.81 -4.46 -13.48
N GLU A 295 15.65 -3.61 -12.90
CA GLU A 295 15.20 -2.57 -11.98
C GLU A 295 14.87 -1.29 -12.74
N ILE A 296 13.73 -0.69 -12.40
CA ILE A 296 13.35 0.65 -12.85
C ILE A 296 13.91 1.65 -11.84
N TRP A 297 14.73 2.58 -12.33
CA TRP A 297 15.33 3.66 -11.56
C TRP A 297 14.68 4.98 -11.94
N LYS A 298 14.25 5.77 -10.96
CA LYS A 298 13.86 7.16 -11.17
C LYS A 298 15.06 8.06 -10.86
N THR A 299 15.44 8.94 -11.76
CA THR A 299 16.50 9.94 -11.55
C THR A 299 16.06 11.24 -12.19
N GLU A 300 16.02 12.33 -11.42
CA GLU A 300 15.57 13.66 -11.88
C GLU A 300 14.18 13.65 -12.55
N GLY A 301 13.24 12.86 -12.00
CA GLY A 301 11.87 12.75 -12.53
C GLY A 301 11.68 11.74 -13.67
N GLU A 302 12.76 11.17 -14.21
CA GLU A 302 12.73 10.29 -15.39
C GLU A 302 13.00 8.83 -15.02
N TYR A 303 12.36 7.88 -15.72
CA TYR A 303 12.49 6.45 -15.47
C TYR A 303 13.50 5.79 -16.42
N TYR A 304 14.34 4.90 -15.87
CA TYR A 304 15.41 4.20 -16.57
C TYR A 304 15.43 2.71 -16.20
N PHE A 305 15.75 1.84 -17.15
CA PHE A 305 16.09 0.46 -16.86
C PHE A 305 17.60 0.27 -16.73
N VAL A 306 18.01 -0.55 -15.76
CA VAL A 306 19.36 -1.12 -15.70
C VAL A 306 19.22 -2.62 -15.94
N SER A 307 19.81 -3.08 -17.04
CA SER A 307 20.01 -4.50 -17.34
C SER A 307 21.51 -4.76 -17.35
N ASP A 308 21.92 -5.90 -16.79
CA ASP A 308 23.32 -6.27 -16.59
C ASP A 308 24.18 -5.93 -17.83
N LYS A 309 25.03 -4.91 -17.65
CA LYS A 309 26.14 -4.44 -18.51
C LYS A 309 25.89 -3.33 -19.54
N SER A 310 24.74 -2.64 -19.59
CA SER A 310 24.67 -1.35 -20.31
C SER A 310 23.52 -0.44 -19.85
N LYS A 311 23.75 0.88 -19.89
CA LYS A 311 22.87 1.90 -19.30
C LYS A 311 21.89 2.48 -20.35
N SER A 312 20.60 2.42 -19.99
CA SER A 312 19.52 3.41 -20.19
C SER A 312 18.96 3.73 -21.59
N THR A 313 17.71 3.32 -21.82
CA THR A 313 16.74 3.97 -22.72
C THR A 313 15.74 4.77 -21.86
N LYS A 314 15.47 6.03 -22.21
CA LYS A 314 14.42 6.86 -21.61
C LYS A 314 13.05 6.27 -21.95
N ILE A 315 12.19 6.05 -20.96
CA ILE A 315 10.84 5.53 -21.18
C ILE A 315 9.82 6.63 -20.91
N THR A 316 8.88 6.80 -21.83
CA THR A 316 7.64 7.52 -21.54
C THR A 316 6.60 6.49 -21.13
N LEU A 317 6.23 6.48 -19.85
CA LEU A 317 5.09 5.68 -19.39
C LEU A 317 3.83 6.28 -20.01
N LYS A 318 3.27 5.62 -21.02
CA LYS A 318 1.89 5.89 -21.44
C LYS A 318 0.99 5.20 -20.45
N SER A 319 0.23 5.97 -19.66
CA SER A 319 -0.88 5.45 -18.89
C SER A 319 -1.93 4.93 -19.87
N SER A 320 -1.95 3.62 -20.11
CA SER A 320 -3.04 2.94 -20.78
C SER A 320 -3.56 1.83 -19.87
N CYS A 321 -4.00 2.22 -18.67
CA CYS A 321 -4.91 1.43 -17.85
C CYS A 321 -5.89 2.43 -17.26
N PHE A 322 -7.18 2.09 -17.31
CA PHE A 322 -8.36 2.93 -17.05
C PHE A 322 -8.79 3.80 -18.24
N PRO A 323 -9.60 3.27 -19.17
CA PRO A 323 -10.66 4.10 -19.72
C PRO A 323 -11.59 4.50 -18.56
N HIS A 324 -11.87 5.80 -18.46
CA HIS A 324 -12.92 6.33 -17.60
C HIS A 324 -14.28 5.69 -17.90
#